data_AF-A0A8T0INI9-F1
#
_entry.id   AF-A0A8T0INI9-F1
#
_cell.length_a   1.000
_cell.length_b   1.000
_cell.length_c   1.000
_cell.angle_alpha   90.00
_cell.angle_beta   90.00
_cell.angle_gamma   90.00
#
_symmetry.space_group_name_H-M   'P 1'
#
loop_
_entity.id
_entity.type
_entity.pdbx_description
1 polymer ?
#
loop_
_entity_poly.entity_id
_entity_poly.type
_entity_poly.pdbx_seq_one_letter_code
_entity_poly.pdbx_strand_id
1 'polypeptide(L)'
;MNMLFSRGGQQQQQGQPPPSTQSWYPPSVASPTTHSAPSRSPPPLPNFGAHSSGINPLSRQSTNDSRPSSGVYPPSTSSGSYPGSYQPPTSVPASSSGSYLSSPLKSNSAASLRDKSPEELTRLLNDKEAYNSFLHSLDELGRLNKISEELKKSTIDESKNNLAKESEIAELRTQCMIIRNTELAASREKFEEVEKRYKEVQANCSPTALIRKLQDAANEADEESENLHRSFLAGEIELLQFIQRYRKQRLLYHRRSLIRMAALSSMTTPG
;
A
#
# COMPACT_ATOMS: atom_id res chain seq x y z
N MET A 1 -2.99 30.44 -59.58
CA MET A 1 -3.77 31.31 -58.66
C MET A 1 -3.49 30.83 -57.25
N ASN A 2 -2.51 31.44 -56.58
CA ASN A 2 -2.62 32.57 -55.63
C ASN A 2 -3.30 32.12 -54.31
N MET A 3 -2.55 31.84 -53.24
CA MET A 3 -2.01 32.78 -52.22
C MET A 3 -3.09 33.58 -51.48
N LEU A 4 -3.16 33.42 -50.15
CA LEU A 4 -3.31 34.43 -49.07
C LEU A 4 -3.38 33.68 -47.70
N PHE A 5 -2.34 33.66 -46.85
CA PHE A 5 -1.93 34.63 -45.80
C PHE A 5 -2.94 34.93 -44.68
N SER A 6 -2.64 34.46 -43.45
CA SER A 6 -2.51 35.24 -42.18
C SER A 6 -2.50 34.27 -40.98
N ARG A 7 -1.43 34.17 -40.17
CA ARG A 7 -0.84 35.13 -39.21
C ARG A 7 -1.66 35.25 -37.91
N GLY A 8 -1.13 34.64 -36.86
CA GLY A 8 -1.50 34.82 -35.45
C GLY A 8 -1.02 33.62 -34.64
N GLY A 9 -0.29 33.70 -33.55
CA GLY A 9 0.40 34.78 -32.85
C GLY A 9 1.22 34.06 -31.78
N GLN A 10 2.54 34.21 -31.80
CA GLN A 10 3.39 33.68 -30.73
C GLN A 10 3.20 34.55 -29.49
N GLN A 11 2.74 33.94 -28.39
CA GLN A 11 3.00 34.45 -27.05
C GLN A 11 4.10 33.61 -26.42
N GLN A 12 5.29 34.23 -26.32
CA GLN A 12 6.30 33.87 -25.34
C GLN A 12 5.70 34.08 -23.94
N GLN A 13 5.60 33.01 -23.16
CA GLN A 13 5.60 33.14 -21.70
C GLN A 13 6.99 32.75 -21.20
N GLN A 14 7.60 33.73 -20.55
CA GLN A 14 8.89 33.71 -19.88
C GLN A 14 8.93 32.61 -18.82
N GLY A 15 10.09 31.97 -18.71
CA GLY A 15 10.35 30.85 -17.82
C GLY A 15 10.11 31.20 -16.36
N GLN A 16 9.26 30.40 -15.71
CA GLN A 16 9.35 30.19 -14.27
C GLN A 16 10.55 29.30 -13.97
N PRO A 17 11.36 29.61 -12.95
CA PRO A 17 12.42 28.70 -12.51
C PRO A 17 11.79 27.44 -11.87
N PRO A 18 12.42 26.26 -12.00
CA PRO A 18 11.92 25.05 -11.35
C PRO A 18 11.90 25.21 -9.83
N PRO A 19 10.94 24.59 -9.11
CA PRO A 19 10.94 24.61 -7.66
C PRO A 19 12.21 23.95 -7.12
N SER A 20 12.84 24.63 -6.15
CA SER A 20 14.06 24.20 -5.47
C SER A 20 13.93 22.78 -4.92
N THR A 21 14.78 21.87 -5.42
CA THR A 21 15.00 20.55 -4.84
C THR A 21 15.63 20.73 -3.45
N GLN A 22 14.80 20.72 -2.41
CA GLN A 22 15.29 20.57 -1.04
C GLN A 22 15.87 19.17 -0.89
N SER A 23 17.20 19.12 -0.99
CA SER A 23 18.06 18.04 -0.53
C SER A 23 17.75 17.72 0.93
N TRP A 24 17.39 16.47 1.22
CA TRP A 24 17.16 15.94 2.58
C TRP A 24 18.46 15.64 3.36
N TYR A 25 19.60 16.18 2.92
CA TYR A 25 20.88 16.00 3.59
C TYR A 25 21.16 17.15 4.58
N PRO A 26 21.52 16.85 5.85
CA PRO A 26 22.00 17.86 6.78
C PRO A 26 23.39 18.35 6.38
N PRO A 27 23.73 19.64 6.59
CA PRO A 27 25.02 20.18 6.18
C PRO A 27 26.13 19.70 7.13
N SER A 28 27.22 19.18 6.56
CA SER A 28 28.45 18.87 7.29
C SER A 28 29.10 20.17 7.77
N VAL A 29 29.16 20.35 9.09
CA VAL A 29 29.97 21.39 9.73
C VAL A 29 31.44 21.03 9.53
N ALA A 30 32.13 21.80 8.69
CA ALA A 30 33.58 21.83 8.63
C ALA A 30 34.10 22.87 9.63
N SER A 31 35.11 22.50 10.41
CA SER A 31 35.98 23.44 11.13
C SER A 31 37.42 22.91 11.10
N PRO A 32 38.44 23.80 11.20
CA PRO A 32 39.73 23.58 10.55
C PRO A 32 40.84 23.04 11.48
N THR A 33 41.75 22.30 10.84
CA THR A 33 43.20 22.05 11.04
C THR A 33 43.86 22.24 12.42
N THR A 34 44.49 21.18 12.98
CA THR A 34 45.97 20.99 13.14
C THR A 34 46.36 19.98 14.25
N HIS A 35 47.22 19.04 13.86
CA HIS A 35 48.28 18.30 14.57
C HIS A 35 48.09 17.59 15.94
N SER A 36 48.63 16.35 15.93
CA SER A 36 49.27 15.58 17.02
C SER A 36 48.43 14.53 17.78
N ALA A 37 48.73 13.26 17.49
CA ALA A 37 48.32 12.08 18.26
C ALA A 37 49.06 12.01 19.61
N PRO A 38 48.54 11.25 20.62
CA PRO A 38 48.85 9.82 20.64
C PRO A 38 47.69 8.89 21.07
N SER A 39 47.85 7.62 20.65
CA SER A 39 47.22 6.36 21.07
C SER A 39 46.14 6.40 22.17
N ARG A 40 44.90 6.05 21.80
CA ARG A 40 43.86 5.56 22.71
C ARG A 40 43.22 4.30 22.13
N SER A 41 43.20 3.24 22.94
CA SER A 41 42.56 1.95 22.70
C SER A 41 41.05 2.11 22.38
N PRO A 42 40.46 1.22 21.56
CA PRO A 42 39.03 1.26 21.25
C PRO A 42 38.17 0.86 22.47
N PRO A 43 36.95 1.39 22.61
CA PRO A 43 36.03 0.99 23.68
C PRO A 43 35.46 -0.42 23.40
N PRO A 44 35.04 -1.17 24.43
CA PRO A 44 34.47 -2.50 24.24
C PRO A 44 33.04 -2.42 23.68
N LEU A 45 32.67 -3.42 22.88
CA LEU A 45 31.33 -3.61 22.33
C LEU A 45 30.30 -3.87 23.45
N PRO A 46 29.02 -3.46 23.28
CA PRO A 46 27.98 -3.76 24.25
C PRO A 46 27.66 -5.26 24.28
N ASN A 47 27.75 -5.82 25.48
CA ASN A 47 27.43 -7.19 25.85
C ASN A 47 25.92 -7.45 25.71
N PHE A 48 25.49 -8.18 24.67
CA PHE A 48 24.15 -8.76 24.61
C PHE A 48 24.15 -10.12 25.31
N GLY A 49 24.15 -10.05 26.64
CA GLY A 49 23.82 -11.18 27.52
C GLY A 49 22.33 -11.51 27.44
N ALA A 50 22.07 -12.81 27.59
CA ALA A 50 20.85 -13.53 27.27
C ALA A 50 19.65 -13.31 28.23
N HIS A 51 18.57 -14.04 27.89
CA HIS A 51 17.31 -14.30 28.61
C HIS A 51 16.24 -13.19 28.41
N SER A 52 14.97 -13.43 28.08
CA SER A 52 14.12 -14.62 28.20
C SER A 52 12.88 -14.45 27.30
N SER A 53 12.43 -15.55 26.70
CA SER A 53 11.04 -15.94 26.41
C SER A 53 10.01 -14.87 26.01
N GLY A 54 9.60 -14.89 24.73
CA GLY A 54 8.41 -14.15 24.28
C GLY A 54 8.07 -14.38 22.81
N ILE A 55 7.48 -15.55 22.52
CA ILE A 55 6.49 -15.83 21.46
C ILE A 55 6.58 -14.95 20.21
N ASN A 56 7.16 -15.49 19.13
CA ASN A 56 6.99 -14.94 17.78
C ASN A 56 6.34 -16.03 16.90
N PRO A 57 5.07 -15.85 16.47
CA PRO A 57 4.35 -16.86 15.70
C PRO A 57 4.46 -16.53 14.21
N LEU A 58 5.48 -17.04 13.50
CA LEU A 58 5.40 -17.32 12.06
C LEU A 58 6.66 -18.05 11.56
N SER A 59 6.87 -19.28 12.01
CA SER A 59 7.80 -20.23 11.38
C SER A 59 7.02 -21.48 10.99
N ARG A 60 6.55 -21.56 9.74
CA ARG A 60 6.12 -22.83 9.14
C ARG A 60 7.29 -23.41 8.35
N GLN A 61 8.02 -24.30 9.00
CA GLN A 61 8.92 -25.24 8.34
C GLN A 61 8.11 -26.43 7.82
N SER A 62 8.46 -26.86 6.62
CA SER A 62 7.90 -27.97 5.86
C SER A 62 8.42 -29.30 6.39
N THR A 63 7.53 -30.24 6.69
CA THR A 63 7.87 -31.67 6.83
C THR A 63 6.75 -32.53 6.23
N ASN A 64 7.09 -33.24 5.15
CA ASN A 64 6.34 -34.39 4.66
C ASN A 64 6.63 -35.60 5.57
N ASP A 65 5.62 -36.37 5.98
CA ASP A 65 5.51 -37.80 5.63
C ASP A 65 4.21 -38.48 6.12
N SER A 66 3.46 -39.03 5.15
CA SER A 66 2.76 -40.33 5.10
C SER A 66 1.65 -40.78 6.08
N ARG A 67 0.40 -40.83 5.56
CA ARG A 67 -0.47 -42.03 5.22
C ARG A 67 -1.99 -41.90 5.62
N PRO A 68 -2.94 -42.73 5.13
CA PRO A 68 -3.97 -42.30 4.16
C PRO A 68 -5.44 -42.55 4.56
N SER A 69 -6.40 -41.85 3.95
CA SER A 69 -7.75 -42.40 3.69
C SER A 69 -8.55 -41.64 2.64
N SER A 70 -9.19 -42.45 1.79
CA SER A 70 -10.18 -42.26 0.73
C SER A 70 -11.04 -40.99 0.66
N GLY A 71 -11.27 -40.50 -0.58
CA GLY A 71 -12.51 -39.77 -0.92
C GLY A 71 -12.48 -38.77 -2.08
N VAL A 72 -12.56 -39.24 -3.34
CA VAL A 72 -13.47 -38.76 -4.42
C VAL A 72 -13.40 -37.29 -4.96
N TYR A 73 -13.01 -37.17 -6.26
CA TYR A 73 -13.23 -36.12 -7.33
C TYR A 73 -12.35 -34.83 -7.47
N PRO A 74 -12.20 -34.26 -8.71
CA PRO A 74 -10.98 -33.60 -9.23
C PRO A 74 -11.10 -32.05 -9.43
N PRO A 75 -10.07 -31.32 -9.94
CA PRO A 75 -9.84 -29.91 -9.62
C PRO A 75 -10.38 -28.92 -10.67
N SER A 76 -10.62 -27.67 -10.26
CA SER A 76 -10.80 -26.53 -11.18
C SER A 76 -10.21 -25.24 -10.61
N THR A 77 -9.17 -24.76 -11.30
CA THR A 77 -8.77 -23.36 -11.52
C THR A 77 -9.13 -22.30 -10.48
N SER A 78 -8.14 -21.84 -9.71
CA SER A 78 -8.24 -20.64 -8.87
C SER A 78 -7.79 -19.38 -9.64
N SER A 79 -8.78 -18.64 -10.16
CA SER A 79 -8.67 -17.19 -10.34
C SER A 79 -8.85 -16.53 -8.96
N GLY A 80 -7.88 -15.70 -8.55
CA GLY A 80 -7.85 -15.07 -7.25
C GLY A 80 -8.88 -13.95 -7.12
N SER A 81 -10.05 -14.28 -6.58
CA SER A 81 -11.03 -13.32 -6.08
C SER A 81 -10.65 -12.87 -4.66
N TYR A 82 -10.35 -11.59 -4.48
CA TYR A 82 -10.27 -10.97 -3.16
C TYR A 82 -11.68 -10.93 -2.52
N PRO A 83 -11.84 -11.22 -1.21
CA PRO A 83 -13.13 -11.14 -0.54
C PRO A 83 -13.40 -9.68 -0.18
N GLY A 84 -13.89 -8.92 -1.13
CA GLY A 84 -14.53 -7.63 -0.90
C GLY A 84 -16.04 -7.83 -0.88
N SER A 85 -16.54 -8.59 0.09
CA SER A 85 -17.97 -8.68 0.35
C SER A 85 -18.46 -7.31 0.80
N TYR A 86 -18.85 -6.46 -0.16
CA TYR A 86 -20.03 -5.65 0.05
C TYR A 86 -21.17 -6.66 0.19
N GLN A 87 -21.41 -7.11 1.43
CA GLN A 87 -22.75 -7.54 1.74
C GLN A 87 -23.62 -6.31 1.40
N PRO A 88 -24.65 -6.44 0.54
CA PRO A 88 -25.77 -5.50 0.65
C PRO A 88 -26.16 -5.54 2.12
N PRO A 89 -26.53 -4.42 2.78
CA PRO A 89 -26.92 -4.48 4.18
C PRO A 89 -27.98 -5.58 4.28
N THR A 90 -27.53 -6.73 4.79
CA THR A 90 -28.33 -7.89 5.09
C THR A 90 -29.41 -7.28 5.93
N SER A 91 -30.63 -7.30 5.41
CA SER A 91 -31.84 -6.84 6.07
C SER A 91 -31.59 -6.90 7.55
N VAL A 92 -31.24 -5.74 8.13
CA VAL A 92 -31.27 -5.63 9.57
C VAL A 92 -32.65 -6.19 9.88
N PRO A 93 -32.80 -7.20 10.76
CA PRO A 93 -34.11 -7.37 11.32
C PRO A 93 -34.38 -5.97 11.82
N ALA A 94 -35.36 -5.30 11.21
CA ALA A 94 -35.81 -4.05 11.72
C ALA A 94 -35.98 -4.40 13.18
N SER A 95 -35.11 -3.88 14.04
CA SER A 95 -35.45 -3.74 15.43
C SER A 95 -36.50 -2.67 15.34
N SER A 96 -37.67 -3.10 14.88
CA SER A 96 -38.93 -2.55 15.21
C SER A 96 -38.90 -2.61 16.72
N SER A 97 -38.35 -1.54 17.28
CA SER A 97 -39.07 -0.70 18.22
C SER A 97 -40.50 -0.46 17.71
N GLY A 98 -41.26 -1.54 17.49
CA GLY A 98 -42.71 -1.61 17.36
C GLY A 98 -43.32 -1.85 18.74
N SER A 99 -42.56 -1.57 19.80
CA SER A 99 -43.02 -1.62 21.18
C SER A 99 -43.70 -0.32 21.64
N TYR A 100 -44.20 0.52 20.73
CA TYR A 100 -45.00 1.70 21.09
C TYR A 100 -46.48 1.65 20.68
N LEU A 101 -46.96 0.53 20.12
CA LEU A 101 -48.38 0.38 19.74
C LEU A 101 -49.16 -0.65 20.56
N SER A 102 -48.62 -1.12 21.68
CA SER A 102 -49.38 -1.99 22.59
C SER A 102 -49.11 -1.66 24.05
N SER A 103 -49.25 -0.38 24.40
CA SER A 103 -49.88 -0.10 25.69
C SER A 103 -51.36 0.14 25.37
N PRO A 104 -52.31 -0.60 25.96
CA PRO A 104 -53.71 -0.24 25.83
C PRO A 104 -53.85 1.10 26.54
N LEU A 105 -53.79 2.17 25.75
CA LEU A 105 -54.31 3.48 26.10
C LEU A 105 -55.74 3.21 26.56
N LYS A 106 -55.94 3.09 27.88
CA LYS A 106 -57.26 2.93 28.48
C LYS A 106 -57.96 4.24 28.20
N SER A 107 -58.60 4.30 27.06
CA SER A 107 -59.20 5.53 26.59
C SER A 107 -60.32 5.90 27.56
N ASN A 108 -60.11 7.00 28.30
CA ASN A 108 -61.11 7.53 29.23
C ASN A 108 -62.24 8.27 28.48
N SER A 109 -62.31 8.10 27.15
CA SER A 109 -63.38 8.61 26.29
C SER A 109 -64.77 8.21 26.81
N ALA A 110 -64.89 7.05 27.44
CA ALA A 110 -66.13 6.63 28.09
C ALA A 110 -66.56 7.54 29.25
N ALA A 111 -65.64 8.13 30.03
CA ALA A 111 -65.98 9.10 31.07
C ALA A 111 -66.37 10.45 30.45
N SER A 112 -65.61 10.92 29.45
CA SER A 112 -65.90 12.17 28.75
C SER A 112 -67.24 12.16 27.98
N LEU A 113 -67.74 10.98 27.60
CA LEU A 113 -69.07 10.79 27.00
C LEU A 113 -70.20 10.74 28.05
N ARG A 114 -69.92 10.36 29.29
CA ARG A 114 -70.91 10.26 30.38
C ARG A 114 -71.30 11.63 30.94
N ASP A 115 -70.40 12.61 30.82
CA ASP A 115 -70.62 13.97 31.31
C ASP A 115 -71.38 14.88 30.32
N LYS A 116 -71.83 14.34 29.17
CA LYS A 116 -72.54 15.10 28.10
C LYS A 116 -74.06 14.96 28.16
N SER A 117 -74.77 15.99 27.74
CA SER A 117 -76.25 16.00 27.69
C SER A 117 -76.79 15.11 26.55
N PRO A 118 -78.05 14.64 26.62
CA PRO A 118 -78.64 13.80 25.57
C PRO A 118 -78.77 14.53 24.21
N GLU A 119 -78.97 15.85 24.22
CA GLU A 119 -78.97 16.68 23.01
C GLU A 119 -77.58 16.77 22.37
N GLU A 120 -76.52 16.84 23.19
CA GLU A 120 -75.14 16.81 22.69
C GLU A 120 -74.76 15.43 22.12
N LEU A 121 -75.20 14.35 22.76
CA LEU A 121 -74.94 12.98 22.30
C LEU A 121 -75.67 12.67 20.98
N THR A 122 -76.91 13.12 20.83
CA THR A 122 -77.67 12.98 19.56
C THR A 122 -77.05 13.84 18.45
N ARG A 123 -76.54 15.03 18.79
CA ARG A 123 -75.75 15.84 17.86
C ARG A 123 -74.45 15.15 17.47
N LEU A 124 -73.68 14.62 18.41
CA LEU A 124 -72.45 13.86 18.14
C LEU A 124 -72.68 12.62 17.26
N LEU A 125 -73.86 12.01 17.34
CA LEU A 125 -74.21 10.84 16.53
C LEU A 125 -74.60 11.19 15.08
N ASN A 126 -75.23 12.35 14.88
CA ASN A 126 -75.82 12.75 13.60
C ASN A 126 -74.97 13.76 12.81
N ASP A 127 -74.06 14.49 13.47
CA ASP A 127 -73.20 15.53 12.91
C ASP A 127 -71.74 15.07 12.94
N LYS A 128 -71.17 14.84 11.75
CA LYS A 128 -69.81 14.32 11.57
C LYS A 128 -68.76 15.34 12.02
N GLU A 129 -69.03 16.62 11.85
CA GLU A 129 -68.14 17.71 12.22
C GLU A 129 -68.12 17.89 13.73
N ALA A 130 -69.29 17.77 14.40
CA ALA A 130 -69.38 17.74 15.86
C ALA A 130 -68.62 16.54 16.45
N TYR A 131 -68.72 15.36 15.82
CA TYR A 131 -67.99 14.16 16.21
C TYR A 131 -66.48 14.33 16.09
N ASN A 132 -65.98 14.80 14.94
CA ASN A 132 -64.54 15.04 14.75
C ASN A 132 -64.00 16.10 15.71
N SER A 133 -64.77 17.16 15.98
CA SER A 133 -64.40 18.19 16.94
C SER A 133 -64.26 17.62 18.36
N PHE A 134 -65.15 16.71 18.76
CA PHE A 134 -65.03 16.00 20.03
C PHE A 134 -63.82 15.06 20.06
N LEU A 135 -63.55 14.31 18.98
CA LEU A 135 -62.34 13.48 18.91
C LEU A 135 -61.05 14.31 19.06
N HIS A 136 -60.97 15.48 18.43
CA HIS A 136 -59.84 16.38 18.58
C HIS A 136 -59.75 17.04 19.97
N SER A 137 -60.86 17.12 20.71
CA SER A 137 -60.86 17.56 22.11
C SER A 137 -60.33 16.51 23.09
N LEU A 138 -60.15 15.25 22.67
CA LEU A 138 -59.53 14.22 23.50
C LEU A 138 -58.01 14.41 23.53
N ASP A 139 -57.47 14.66 24.73
CA ASP A 139 -56.02 14.80 24.98
C ASP A 139 -55.20 13.63 24.43
N GLU A 140 -55.80 12.44 24.44
CA GLU A 140 -55.18 11.21 23.97
C GLU A 140 -54.93 11.23 22.45
N LEU A 141 -55.86 11.80 21.68
CA LEU A 141 -55.70 11.99 20.23
C LEU A 141 -54.70 13.11 19.93
N GLY A 142 -54.71 14.20 20.71
CA GLY A 142 -53.71 15.27 20.61
C GLY A 142 -52.28 14.76 20.84
N ARG A 143 -52.10 13.93 21.89
CA ARG A 143 -50.82 13.28 22.20
C ARG A 143 -50.39 12.32 21.08
N LEU A 144 -51.30 11.52 20.54
CA LEU A 144 -51.01 10.60 19.43
C LEU A 144 -50.62 11.36 18.16
N ASN A 145 -51.34 12.44 17.84
CA ASN A 145 -51.05 13.24 16.66
C ASN A 145 -49.67 13.91 16.78
N LYS A 146 -49.33 14.44 17.96
CA LYS A 146 -47.99 14.99 18.23
C LYS A 146 -46.89 13.96 18.02
N ILE A 147 -47.06 12.74 18.55
CA ILE A 147 -46.09 11.64 18.35
C ILE A 147 -45.98 11.27 16.87
N SER A 148 -47.09 11.22 16.15
CA SER A 148 -47.11 10.94 14.70
C SER A 148 -46.32 11.99 13.91
N GLU A 149 -46.53 13.28 14.21
CA GLU A 149 -45.81 14.37 13.55
C GLU A 149 -44.31 14.38 13.92
N GLU A 150 -43.96 14.14 15.18
CA GLU A 150 -42.56 13.98 15.61
C GLU A 150 -41.88 12.79 14.90
N LEU A 151 -42.58 11.66 14.77
CA LEU A 151 -42.07 10.47 14.09
C LEU A 151 -41.85 10.75 12.60
N LYS A 152 -42.84 11.34 11.91
CA LYS A 152 -42.71 11.72 10.50
C LYS A 152 -41.54 12.67 10.29
N LYS A 153 -41.40 13.67 11.16
CA LYS A 153 -40.28 14.61 11.11
C LYS A 153 -38.95 13.89 11.29
N SER A 154 -38.83 13.03 12.30
CA SER A 154 -37.61 12.24 12.55
C SER A 154 -37.26 11.37 11.34
N THR A 155 -38.23 10.67 10.76
CA THR A 155 -38.02 9.84 9.56
C THR A 155 -37.55 10.67 8.37
N ILE A 156 -38.14 11.85 8.14
CA ILE A 156 -37.72 12.75 7.06
C ILE A 156 -36.29 13.24 7.30
N ASP A 157 -35.96 13.68 8.52
CA ASP A 157 -34.64 14.19 8.85
C ASP A 157 -33.56 13.08 8.75
N GLU A 158 -33.88 11.87 9.23
CA GLU A 158 -33.00 10.69 9.10
C GLU A 158 -32.79 10.30 7.64
N SER A 159 -33.84 10.28 6.81
CA SER A 159 -33.70 9.95 5.39
C SER A 159 -32.84 10.95 4.64
N LYS A 160 -32.96 12.26 4.93
CA LYS A 160 -32.08 13.30 4.37
C LYS A 160 -30.63 13.11 4.80
N ASN A 161 -30.39 12.83 6.09
CA ASN A 161 -29.06 12.58 6.61
C ASN A 161 -28.43 11.32 5.99
N ASN A 162 -29.22 10.26 5.79
CA ASN A 162 -28.75 9.04 5.13
C ASN A 162 -28.38 9.30 3.67
N LEU A 163 -29.20 10.04 2.92
CA LEU A 163 -28.90 10.38 1.54
C LEU A 163 -27.62 11.22 1.41
N ALA A 164 -27.39 12.15 2.33
CA ALA A 164 -26.15 12.94 2.36
C ALA A 164 -24.91 12.05 2.59
N LYS A 165 -25.00 11.10 3.53
CA LYS A 165 -23.92 10.12 3.80
C LYS A 165 -23.69 9.19 2.61
N GLU A 166 -24.73 8.80 1.88
CA GLU A 166 -24.56 7.99 0.67
C GLU A 166 -23.73 8.71 -0.38
N SER A 167 -23.99 10.01 -0.58
CA SER A 167 -23.18 10.86 -1.48
C SER A 167 -21.72 10.93 -1.00
N GLU A 168 -21.50 11.20 0.28
CA GLU A 168 -20.16 11.28 0.89
C GLU A 168 -19.39 9.96 0.72
N ILE A 169 -20.05 8.82 0.95
CA ILE A 169 -19.45 7.49 0.76
C ILE A 169 -19.07 7.26 -0.71
N ALA A 170 -19.90 7.69 -1.67
CA ALA A 170 -19.61 7.57 -3.09
C ALA A 170 -18.38 8.40 -3.51
N GLU A 171 -18.27 9.62 -2.99
CA GLU A 171 -17.11 10.49 -3.21
C GLU A 171 -15.83 9.89 -2.62
N LEU A 172 -15.87 9.43 -1.36
CA LEU A 172 -14.73 8.80 -0.69
C LEU A 172 -14.27 7.53 -1.42
N ARG A 173 -15.20 6.70 -1.90
CA ARG A 173 -14.88 5.53 -2.73
C ARG A 173 -14.16 5.93 -4.01
N THR A 174 -14.63 6.99 -4.67
CA THR A 174 -14.02 7.51 -5.90
C THR A 174 -12.61 8.02 -5.64
N GLN A 175 -12.41 8.79 -4.57
CA GLN A 175 -11.08 9.26 -4.16
C GLN A 175 -10.13 8.10 -3.85
N CYS A 176 -10.59 7.10 -3.09
CA CYS A 176 -9.79 5.91 -2.79
C CYS A 176 -9.39 5.13 -4.06
N MET A 177 -10.29 5.06 -5.04
CA MET A 177 -10.01 4.43 -6.33
C MET A 177 -8.94 5.21 -7.11
N ILE A 178 -9.03 6.55 -7.13
CA ILE A 178 -8.04 7.41 -7.78
C ILE A 178 -6.67 7.23 -7.13
N ILE A 179 -6.58 7.34 -5.80
CA ILE A 179 -5.32 7.19 -5.05
C ILE A 179 -4.70 5.81 -5.32
N ARG A 180 -5.51 4.74 -5.26
CA ARG A 180 -5.03 3.38 -5.52
C ARG A 180 -4.48 3.23 -6.94
N ASN A 181 -5.18 3.76 -7.94
CA ASN A 181 -4.86 3.51 -9.34
C ASN A 181 -3.80 4.45 -9.91
N THR A 182 -3.63 5.64 -9.33
CA THR A 182 -2.71 6.65 -9.86
C THR A 182 -1.48 6.77 -8.96
N GLU A 183 -1.66 7.28 -7.75
CA GLU A 183 -0.56 7.60 -6.84
C GLU A 183 0.16 6.36 -6.31
N LEU A 184 -0.61 5.39 -5.82
CA LEU A 184 -0.04 4.16 -5.25
C LEU A 184 0.60 3.30 -6.35
N ALA A 185 -0.05 3.18 -7.51
CA ALA A 185 0.51 2.45 -8.65
C ALA A 185 1.84 3.07 -9.12
N ALA A 186 1.88 4.39 -9.33
CA ALA A 186 3.10 5.09 -9.77
C ALA A 186 4.24 5.00 -8.74
N SER A 187 3.91 5.03 -7.44
CA SER A 187 4.91 4.90 -6.38
C SER A 187 5.48 3.47 -6.32
N ARG A 188 4.63 2.45 -6.53
CA ARG A 188 5.08 1.05 -6.61
C ARG A 188 5.98 0.80 -7.81
N GLU A 189 5.61 1.32 -8.99
CA GLU A 189 6.43 1.19 -10.20
C GLU A 189 7.85 1.76 -9.98
N LYS A 190 7.95 2.97 -9.40
CA LYS A 190 9.24 3.58 -9.06
C LYS A 190 10.04 2.74 -8.05
N PHE A 191 9.37 2.20 -7.04
CA PHE A 191 10.02 1.33 -6.07
C PHE A 191 10.56 0.06 -6.73
N GLU A 192 9.75 -0.61 -7.55
CA GLU A 192 10.14 -1.82 -8.28
C GLU A 192 11.29 -1.56 -9.25
N GLU A 193 11.31 -0.40 -9.92
CA GLU A 193 12.42 0.00 -10.79
C GLU A 193 13.73 0.13 -9.98
N VAL A 194 13.70 0.86 -8.86
CA VAL A 194 14.88 1.05 -8.00
C VAL A 194 15.33 -0.28 -7.40
N GLU A 195 14.39 -1.11 -6.94
CA GLU A 195 14.70 -2.43 -6.38
C GLU A 195 15.34 -3.35 -7.43
N LYS A 196 14.86 -3.31 -8.68
CA LYS A 196 15.45 -4.03 -9.81
C LYS A 196 16.89 -3.57 -10.06
N ARG A 197 17.13 -2.25 -10.16
CA ARG A 197 18.49 -1.71 -10.35
C ARG A 197 19.41 -2.09 -9.18
N TYR A 198 18.90 -2.04 -7.96
CA TYR A 198 19.64 -2.46 -6.77
C TYR A 198 20.04 -3.94 -6.87
N LYS A 199 19.10 -4.83 -7.20
CA LYS A 199 19.37 -6.28 -7.37
C LYS A 199 20.38 -6.54 -8.48
N GLU A 200 20.30 -5.83 -9.60
CA GLU A 200 21.26 -5.95 -10.71
C GLU A 200 22.66 -5.51 -10.30
N VAL A 201 22.79 -4.38 -9.61
CA VAL A 201 24.09 -3.90 -9.08
C VAL A 201 24.62 -4.85 -8.03
N GLN A 202 23.77 -5.30 -7.09
CA GLN A 202 24.15 -6.23 -6.05
C GLN A 202 24.65 -7.56 -6.61
N ALA A 203 23.97 -8.12 -7.62
CA ALA A 203 24.40 -9.34 -8.30
C ALA A 203 25.77 -9.14 -8.97
N ASN A 204 26.01 -7.97 -9.58
CA ASN A 204 27.24 -7.65 -10.30
C ASN A 204 28.44 -7.26 -9.42
N CYS A 205 28.17 -6.75 -8.22
CA CYS A 205 29.15 -6.21 -7.28
C CYS A 205 29.28 -7.05 -6.01
N SER A 206 28.60 -8.20 -5.92
CA SER A 206 28.82 -9.13 -4.82
C SER A 206 30.28 -9.58 -4.78
N PRO A 207 30.87 -9.81 -3.59
CA PRO A 207 32.27 -10.22 -3.46
C PRO A 207 32.60 -11.44 -4.33
N THR A 208 31.73 -12.45 -4.33
CA THR A 208 31.85 -13.65 -5.16
C THR A 208 31.81 -13.33 -6.66
N ALA A 209 30.92 -12.43 -7.11
CA ALA A 209 30.86 -12.04 -8.53
C ALA A 209 32.10 -11.27 -8.97
N LEU A 210 32.63 -10.39 -8.13
CA LEU A 210 33.87 -9.65 -8.42
C LEU A 210 35.08 -10.58 -8.47
N ILE A 211 35.18 -11.54 -7.55
CA ILE A 211 36.23 -12.57 -7.55
C ILE A 211 36.14 -13.47 -8.78
N ARG A 212 34.93 -13.84 -9.20
CA ARG A 212 34.71 -14.59 -10.45
C ARG A 212 35.15 -13.77 -11.67
N LYS A 213 34.72 -12.51 -11.79
CA LYS A 213 35.16 -11.61 -12.87
C LYS A 213 36.69 -11.48 -12.91
N LEU A 214 37.34 -11.44 -11.75
CA LEU A 214 38.79 -11.39 -11.66
C LEU A 214 39.47 -12.70 -12.11
N GLN A 215 38.86 -13.86 -11.80
CA GLN A 215 39.32 -15.15 -12.32
C GLN A 215 39.18 -15.21 -13.84
N ASP A 216 38.03 -14.82 -14.38
CA ASP A 216 37.75 -14.83 -15.82
C ASP A 216 38.76 -13.92 -16.54
N ALA A 217 39.00 -12.71 -16.02
CA ALA A 217 40.00 -11.80 -16.56
C ALA A 217 41.44 -12.31 -16.41
N ALA A 218 41.75 -13.12 -15.39
CA ALA A 218 43.05 -13.78 -15.30
C ALA A 218 43.17 -14.85 -16.40
N ASN A 219 42.17 -15.70 -16.57
CA ASN A 219 42.15 -16.75 -17.60
C ASN A 219 42.23 -16.16 -19.02
N GLU A 220 41.47 -15.11 -19.30
CA GLU A 220 41.57 -14.37 -20.57
C GLU A 220 43.00 -13.88 -20.81
N ALA A 221 43.67 -13.43 -19.74
CA ALA A 221 45.04 -13.00 -19.88
C ALA A 221 46.00 -14.14 -20.22
N ASP A 222 45.79 -15.31 -19.62
CA ASP A 222 46.54 -16.53 -19.89
C ASP A 222 46.36 -16.97 -21.34
N GLU A 223 45.11 -17.04 -21.80
CA GLU A 223 44.75 -17.40 -23.18
C GLU A 223 45.33 -16.45 -24.22
N GLU A 224 45.31 -15.13 -23.96
CA GLU A 224 45.99 -14.17 -24.83
C GLU A 224 47.50 -14.42 -24.90
N SER A 225 48.14 -14.86 -23.82
CA SER A 225 49.57 -15.18 -23.80
C SER A 225 49.86 -16.47 -24.60
N GLU A 226 48.97 -17.46 -24.52
CA GLU A 226 49.04 -18.68 -25.33
C GLU A 226 48.79 -18.41 -26.81
N ASN A 227 47.84 -17.52 -27.15
CA ASN A 227 47.61 -17.08 -28.52
C ASN A 227 48.83 -16.36 -29.09
N LEU A 228 49.48 -15.47 -28.31
CA LEU A 228 50.75 -14.87 -28.71
C LEU A 228 51.83 -15.94 -28.95
N HIS A 229 51.89 -16.98 -28.11
CA HIS A 229 52.84 -18.08 -28.29
C HIS A 229 52.58 -18.84 -29.59
N ARG A 230 51.32 -19.16 -29.91
CA ARG A 230 50.92 -19.81 -31.18
C ARG A 230 51.27 -18.94 -32.39
N SER A 231 50.96 -17.65 -32.37
CA SER A 231 51.31 -16.72 -33.47
C SER A 231 52.81 -16.59 -33.68
N PHE A 232 53.61 -16.65 -32.59
CA PHE A 232 55.07 -16.67 -32.71
C PHE A 232 55.57 -17.94 -33.41
N LEU A 233 55.05 -19.11 -33.04
CA LEU A 233 55.39 -20.38 -33.69
C LEU A 233 54.95 -20.44 -35.16
N ALA A 234 53.85 -19.77 -35.50
CA ALA A 234 53.38 -19.62 -36.87
C ALA A 234 54.21 -18.62 -37.71
N GLY A 235 55.14 -17.88 -37.09
CA GLY A 235 55.94 -16.85 -37.76
C GLY A 235 55.17 -15.55 -38.05
N GLU A 236 53.98 -15.37 -37.47
CA GLU A 236 53.13 -14.17 -37.65
C GLU A 236 53.66 -12.95 -36.89
N ILE A 237 54.47 -13.18 -35.84
CA ILE A 237 55.08 -12.14 -35.02
C ILE A 237 56.57 -12.38 -34.82
N GLU A 238 57.34 -11.29 -34.85
CA GLU A 238 58.79 -11.32 -34.62
C GLU A 238 59.13 -11.54 -33.15
N LEU A 239 60.32 -12.09 -32.89
CA LEU A 239 60.79 -12.45 -31.55
C LEU A 239 60.72 -11.28 -30.55
N LEU A 240 61.19 -10.08 -30.95
CA LEU A 240 61.19 -8.92 -30.05
C LEU A 240 59.77 -8.48 -29.69
N GLN A 241 58.84 -8.50 -30.65
CA GLN A 241 57.43 -8.17 -30.41
C GLN A 241 56.75 -9.21 -29.54
N PHE A 242 57.03 -10.50 -29.77
CA PHE A 242 56.56 -11.60 -28.93
C PHE A 242 57.00 -11.41 -27.48
N ILE A 243 58.30 -11.24 -27.22
CA ILE A 243 58.83 -11.08 -25.86
C ILE A 243 58.16 -9.91 -25.13
N GLN A 244 58.02 -8.76 -25.82
CA GLN A 244 57.41 -7.57 -25.24
C GLN A 244 55.94 -7.80 -24.86
N ARG A 245 55.13 -8.34 -25.78
CA ARG A 245 53.69 -8.56 -25.56
C ARG A 245 53.44 -9.70 -24.58
N TYR A 246 54.15 -10.81 -24.72
CA TYR A 246 54.02 -11.98 -23.84
C TYR A 246 54.35 -11.62 -22.39
N ARG A 247 55.46 -10.90 -22.15
CA ARG A 247 55.81 -10.46 -20.79
C ARG A 247 54.74 -9.57 -20.18
N LYS A 248 54.19 -8.61 -20.96
CA LYS A 248 53.09 -7.76 -20.49
C LYS A 248 51.90 -8.60 -20.07
N GLN A 249 51.57 -9.63 -20.85
CA GLN A 249 50.42 -10.48 -20.62
C GLN A 249 50.59 -11.39 -19.40
N ARG A 250 51.75 -12.04 -19.26
CA ARG A 250 52.07 -12.85 -18.08
C ARG A 250 52.07 -12.02 -16.80
N LEU A 251 52.60 -10.79 -16.85
CA LEU A 251 52.58 -9.88 -15.70
C LEU A 251 51.15 -9.51 -15.29
N LEU A 252 50.28 -9.25 -16.27
CA LEU A 252 48.86 -8.98 -16.04
C LEU A 252 48.15 -10.18 -15.40
N TYR A 253 48.37 -11.39 -15.93
CA TYR A 253 47.87 -12.65 -15.37
C TYR A 253 48.27 -12.81 -13.90
N HIS A 254 49.58 -12.75 -13.61
CA HIS A 254 50.08 -12.97 -12.25
C HIS A 254 49.55 -11.91 -11.28
N ARG A 255 49.45 -10.64 -11.71
CA ARG A 255 48.86 -9.57 -10.90
C ARG A 255 47.40 -9.87 -10.56
N ARG A 256 46.56 -10.24 -11.54
CA ARG A 256 45.15 -10.56 -11.32
C ARG A 256 44.99 -11.79 -10.41
N SER A 257 45.77 -12.84 -10.64
CA SER A 257 45.77 -14.06 -9.81
C SER A 257 46.15 -13.77 -8.35
N LEU A 258 47.17 -12.95 -8.10
CA LEU A 258 47.55 -12.55 -6.74
C LEU A 258 46.45 -11.77 -6.03
N ILE A 259 45.83 -10.80 -6.72
CA ILE A 259 44.70 -10.03 -6.15
C ILE A 259 43.53 -10.97 -5.82
N ARG A 260 43.23 -11.94 -6.69
CA ARG A 260 42.17 -12.93 -6.45
C ARG A 260 42.48 -13.78 -5.22
N MET A 261 43.70 -14.30 -5.10
CA MET A 261 44.12 -15.12 -3.97
C MET A 261 43.99 -14.32 -2.66
N ALA A 262 44.46 -13.07 -2.64
CA ALA A 262 44.31 -12.19 -1.49
C ALA A 262 42.83 -11.95 -1.12
N ALA A 263 41.98 -11.68 -2.11
CA ALA A 263 40.55 -11.50 -1.90
C ALA A 263 39.89 -12.77 -1.32
N LEU A 264 40.20 -13.95 -1.86
CA LEU A 264 39.70 -15.23 -1.34
C LEU A 264 40.13 -15.46 0.12
N SER A 265 41.40 -15.24 0.45
CA SER A 265 41.92 -15.40 1.81
C SER A 265 41.26 -14.47 2.82
N SER A 266 40.89 -13.25 2.41
CA SER A 266 40.18 -12.29 3.27
C SER A 266 38.72 -12.67 3.55
N MET A 267 38.10 -13.52 2.72
CA MET A 267 36.73 -13.99 2.95
C MET A 267 36.64 -15.25 3.81
N THR A 268 37.71 -16.06 3.86
CA THR A 268 37.73 -17.35 4.58
C THR A 268 38.30 -17.26 5.99
N THR A 269 38.56 -16.05 6.51
CA THR A 269 39.02 -15.85 7.89
C THR A 269 37.81 -15.60 8.80
N PRO A 270 37.34 -16.59 9.59
CA PRO A 270 36.41 -16.31 10.68
C PRO A 270 37.19 -15.59 11.78
N GLY A 271 36.79 -14.35 12.08
CA GLY A 271 37.22 -13.61 13.27
C GLY A 271 36.47 -14.06 14.52
#